data_AF-A0ABC9P6B8-F1
#
_entry.id   AF-A0ABC9P6B8-F1
#
_cell.length_a   1.000
_cell.length_b   1.000
_cell.length_c   1.000
_cell.angle_alpha   90.00
_cell.angle_beta   90.00
_cell.angle_gamma   90.00
#
_symmetry.space_group_name_H-M   'P 1'
#
loop_
_entity.id
_entity.type
_entity.pdbx_description
1 polymer ?
#
loop_
_entity_poly.entity_id
_entity_poly.type
_entity_poly.pdbx_seq_one_letter_code
_entity_poly.pdbx_strand_id
1 'polypeptide(L)'
;MHQFVKKDVPTHTAFAFMLTAPIINPIVLFSTYVAFSGATKFVIWRVLGSMIVAWVIGIWLAYFRKESILTEKELAQIKEEQVAHTHEHVDEARSFWKNGWSALTHSIDEFFDTGRYLIFGSLLAAIMQTYIPTGALMQLGHSKILAILVMLVIAATLSLCSEADAFIGSSLLSLFGTGPIVAFLVFGPMVDIKNLLMMKRYFKMSFIVQFVLIVALVVTIYAAVV
;
A
#
# COMPACT_ATOMS: atom_id res chain seq x y z
N MET A 1 -8.56 -11.27 3.82
CA MET A 1 -7.44 -11.82 4.61
C MET A 1 -7.71 -13.26 5.10
N HIS A 2 -8.97 -13.57 5.46
CA HIS A 2 -9.45 -14.85 6.00
C HIS A 2 -9.14 -16.14 5.19
N GLN A 3 -9.08 -16.12 3.86
CA GLN A 3 -8.82 -17.34 3.07
C GLN A 3 -7.32 -17.69 2.93
N PHE A 4 -6.41 -16.72 3.09
CA PHE A 4 -4.96 -16.96 2.92
C PHE A 4 -4.31 -17.60 4.15
N VAL A 5 -4.89 -17.39 5.34
CA VAL A 5 -4.47 -18.03 6.59
C VAL A 5 -5.05 -19.45 6.73
N LYS A 6 -6.16 -19.74 6.02
CA LYS A 6 -6.82 -21.07 5.96
C LYS A 6 -5.99 -22.15 5.27
N LYS A 7 -4.79 -21.82 4.74
CA LYS A 7 -3.98 -22.69 3.87
C LYS A 7 -2.50 -22.85 4.27
N ASP A 8 -2.13 -22.46 5.49
CA ASP A 8 -0.75 -22.63 6.03
C ASP A 8 0.34 -22.01 5.13
N VAL A 9 0.01 -20.90 4.46
CA VAL A 9 0.96 -20.19 3.61
C VAL A 9 1.75 -19.21 4.47
N PRO A 10 3.10 -19.23 4.43
CA PRO A 10 3.94 -18.39 5.29
C PRO A 10 3.51 -16.93 5.23
N THR A 11 3.36 -16.28 6.39
CA THR A 11 2.87 -14.90 6.55
C THR A 11 3.61 -13.90 5.65
N HIS A 12 4.88 -14.18 5.33
CA HIS A 12 5.70 -13.43 4.37
C HIS A 12 5.10 -13.33 2.96
N THR A 13 4.38 -14.36 2.51
CA THR A 13 3.75 -14.44 1.18
C THR A 13 2.54 -13.51 1.07
N ALA A 14 1.77 -13.36 2.16
CA ALA A 14 0.61 -12.48 2.20
C ALA A 14 1.01 -10.99 2.12
N PHE A 15 2.16 -10.62 2.71
CA PHE A 15 2.69 -9.25 2.62
C PHE A 15 3.22 -8.89 1.24
N ALA A 16 4.00 -9.79 0.64
CA ALA A 16 4.48 -9.60 -0.73
C ALA A 16 3.28 -9.41 -1.67
N PHE A 17 2.25 -10.24 -1.54
CA PHE A 17 1.03 -10.16 -2.34
C PHE A 17 0.23 -8.87 -2.09
N MET A 18 0.06 -8.44 -0.82
CA MET A 18 -0.63 -7.19 -0.47
C MET A 18 0.08 -5.94 -0.98
N LEU A 19 1.42 -5.91 -0.98
CA LEU A 19 2.18 -4.77 -1.49
C LEU A 19 2.18 -4.72 -3.03
N THR A 20 2.14 -5.88 -3.70
CA THR A 20 2.07 -5.94 -5.17
C THR A 20 0.67 -5.68 -5.74
N ALA A 21 -0.40 -5.98 -5.00
CA ALA A 21 -1.77 -5.94 -5.51
C ALA A 21 -2.24 -4.55 -6.00
N PRO A 22 -1.95 -3.43 -5.30
CA PRO A 22 -2.33 -2.10 -5.78
C PRO A 22 -1.52 -1.65 -7.00
N ILE A 23 -0.32 -2.20 -7.19
CA ILE A 23 0.70 -1.63 -8.08
C ILE A 23 0.71 -2.30 -9.45
N ILE A 24 0.37 -3.59 -9.50
CA ILE A 24 0.17 -4.33 -10.77
C ILE A 24 -1.28 -4.17 -11.27
N ASN A 25 -2.07 -3.29 -10.64
CA ASN A 25 -3.43 -3.03 -11.05
C ASN A 25 -3.46 -2.55 -12.52
N PRO A 26 -4.14 -3.26 -13.43
CA PRO A 26 -4.19 -2.89 -14.84
C PRO A 26 -4.77 -1.49 -15.06
N ILE A 27 -5.68 -1.04 -14.19
CA ILE A 27 -6.27 0.30 -14.24
C ILE A 27 -5.20 1.37 -13.99
N VAL A 28 -4.30 1.12 -13.04
CA VAL A 28 -3.19 2.03 -12.68
C VAL A 28 -2.13 2.09 -13.78
N LEU A 29 -1.81 0.95 -14.39
CA LEU A 29 -0.87 0.92 -15.52
C LEU A 29 -1.44 1.67 -16.73
N PHE A 30 -2.73 1.48 -17.01
CA PHE A 30 -3.42 2.19 -18.08
C PHE A 30 -3.52 3.69 -17.80
N SER A 31 -3.87 4.10 -16.58
CA SER A 31 -3.91 5.52 -16.21
C SER A 31 -2.53 6.17 -16.32
N THR A 32 -1.47 5.46 -15.91
CA THR A 32 -0.09 5.92 -16.07
C THR A 32 0.28 6.09 -17.55
N TYR A 33 -0.11 5.15 -18.41
CA TYR A 33 0.13 5.28 -19.85
C TYR A 33 -0.56 6.52 -20.45
N VAL A 34 -1.82 6.76 -20.09
CA VAL A 34 -2.60 7.91 -20.57
C VAL A 34 -2.06 9.23 -20.01
N ALA A 35 -1.74 9.29 -18.71
CA ALA A 35 -1.27 10.50 -18.04
C ALA A 35 0.07 11.01 -18.58
N PHE A 36 0.94 10.12 -19.04
CA PHE A 36 2.22 10.47 -19.68
C PHE A 36 2.15 10.47 -21.21
N SER A 37 0.97 10.72 -21.77
CA SER A 37 0.74 10.91 -23.22
C SER A 37 1.26 9.77 -24.10
N GLY A 38 1.14 8.52 -23.64
CA GLY A 38 1.59 7.33 -24.37
C GLY A 38 3.05 6.94 -24.14
N ALA A 39 3.77 7.59 -23.23
CA ALA A 39 5.14 7.22 -22.89
C ALA A 39 5.20 5.94 -22.03
N THR A 40 5.35 4.78 -22.70
CA THR A 40 5.49 3.45 -22.05
C THR A 40 6.64 3.37 -21.05
N LYS A 41 7.66 4.22 -21.21
CA LYS A 41 8.83 4.29 -20.31
C LYS A 41 8.42 4.45 -18.84
N PHE A 42 7.46 5.33 -18.53
CA PHE A 42 7.03 5.57 -17.14
C PHE A 42 6.26 4.38 -16.55
N VAL A 43 5.48 3.69 -17.37
CA VAL A 43 4.79 2.46 -16.97
C VAL A 43 5.80 1.37 -16.62
N ILE A 44 6.80 1.16 -17.48
CA ILE A 44 7.87 0.18 -17.24
C ILE A 44 8.66 0.54 -15.98
N TRP A 45 9.01 1.82 -15.82
CA TRP A 45 9.74 2.30 -14.65
C TRP A 45 8.95 2.16 -13.34
N ARG A 46 7.62 2.31 -13.38
CA ARG A 46 6.73 2.06 -12.25
C ARG A 46 6.69 0.57 -11.89
N VAL A 47 6.54 -0.32 -12.88
CA VAL A 47 6.48 -1.78 -12.67
C VAL A 47 7.82 -2.32 -12.17
N LEU A 48 8.93 -1.93 -12.79
CA LEU A 48 10.26 -2.38 -12.36
C LEU A 48 10.61 -1.87 -10.96
N GLY A 49 10.39 -0.59 -10.69
CA GLY A 49 10.67 -0.01 -9.38
C GLY A 49 9.87 -0.70 -8.27
N SER A 50 8.58 -0.97 -8.51
CA SER A 50 7.74 -1.66 -7.55
C SER A 50 8.13 -3.12 -7.32
N MET A 51 8.54 -3.82 -8.38
CA MET A 51 9.06 -5.19 -8.27
C MET A 51 10.36 -5.25 -7.46
N ILE A 52 11.28 -4.29 -7.66
CA ILE A 52 12.52 -4.18 -6.88
C ILE A 52 12.20 -3.96 -5.40
N VAL A 53 11.32 -3.02 -5.08
CA VAL A 53 10.93 -2.74 -3.69
C VAL A 53 10.24 -3.96 -3.07
N ALA A 54 9.33 -4.62 -3.77
CA ALA A 54 8.67 -5.82 -3.29
C ALA A 54 9.67 -6.95 -2.99
N TRP A 55 10.69 -7.11 -3.84
CA TRP A 55 11.75 -8.09 -3.63
C TRP A 55 12.61 -7.77 -2.40
N VAL A 56 13.02 -6.51 -2.23
CA VAL A 56 13.81 -6.07 -1.06
C VAL A 56 13.01 -6.23 0.23
N ILE A 57 11.75 -5.79 0.24
CA ILE A 57 10.87 -5.95 1.39
C ILE A 57 10.61 -7.43 1.69
N GLY A 58 10.41 -8.26 0.67
CA GLY A 58 10.24 -9.70 0.81
C GLY A 58 11.46 -10.37 1.47
N ILE A 59 12.67 -10.04 1.00
CA ILE A 59 13.93 -10.51 1.61
C ILE A 59 14.05 -10.00 3.05
N TRP A 60 13.84 -8.71 3.28
CA TRP A 60 13.92 -8.14 4.63
C TRP A 60 12.96 -8.84 5.59
N LEU A 61 11.72 -9.07 5.18
CA LEU A 61 10.74 -9.80 6.00
C LEU A 61 11.16 -11.26 6.24
N ALA A 62 11.74 -11.94 5.25
CA ALA A 62 12.17 -13.34 5.36
C ALA A 62 13.35 -13.54 6.33
N TYR A 63 14.31 -12.61 6.36
CA TYR A 63 15.52 -12.74 7.17
C TYR A 63 15.41 -12.09 8.56
N PHE A 64 14.66 -10.99 8.71
CA PHE A 64 14.71 -10.17 9.94
C PHE A 64 13.56 -10.41 10.93
N ARG A 65 12.55 -11.23 10.63
CA ARG A 65 11.45 -11.46 11.60
C ARG A 65 10.69 -12.76 11.42
N LYS A 66 11.08 -13.80 12.16
CA LYS A 66 10.33 -15.06 12.34
C LYS A 66 9.26 -15.00 13.44
N GLU A 67 9.16 -13.93 14.22
CA GLU A 67 8.26 -13.87 15.39
C GLU A 67 7.18 -12.78 15.30
N SER A 68 5.95 -13.23 15.60
CA SER A 68 4.68 -12.51 15.81
C SER A 68 4.67 -11.05 15.34
N ILE A 69 4.48 -10.87 14.03
CA ILE A 69 4.21 -9.58 13.41
C ILE A 69 2.80 -9.08 13.81
N LEU A 70 1.93 -9.98 14.30
CA LEU A 70 0.56 -9.70 14.75
C LEU A 70 0.53 -9.33 16.24
N THR A 71 -0.30 -8.35 16.59
CA THR A 71 -0.51 -7.91 17.97
C THR A 71 -1.30 -8.97 18.76
N GLU A 72 -0.91 -9.28 20.01
CA GLU A 72 -1.50 -10.30 20.91
C GLU A 72 -3.04 -10.34 20.97
N LYS A 73 -3.71 -9.21 20.68
CA LYS A 73 -5.18 -9.11 20.66
C LYS A 73 -5.84 -9.97 19.59
N GLU A 74 -5.19 -10.21 18.45
CA GLU A 74 -5.73 -11.09 17.40
C GLU A 74 -5.46 -12.57 17.70
N LEU A 75 -4.34 -12.90 18.36
CA LEU A 75 -4.07 -14.27 18.81
C LEU A 75 -5.14 -14.75 19.82
N ALA A 76 -5.69 -13.84 20.63
CA ALA A 76 -6.76 -14.13 21.58
C ALA A 76 -8.14 -14.29 20.90
N GLN A 77 -8.50 -13.44 19.93
CA GLN A 77 -9.74 -13.62 19.17
C GLN A 77 -9.74 -14.88 18.30
N ILE A 78 -8.58 -15.28 17.76
CA ILE A 78 -8.41 -16.54 17.02
C ILE A 78 -8.58 -17.75 17.96
N LYS A 79 -8.23 -17.62 19.25
CA LYS A 79 -8.28 -18.72 20.22
C LYS A 79 -9.65 -18.92 20.87
N GLU A 80 -10.44 -17.85 21.06
CA GLU A 80 -11.83 -17.95 21.53
C GLU A 80 -12.74 -18.61 20.48
N GLU A 81 -12.52 -18.36 19.19
CA GLU A 81 -13.33 -18.96 18.12
C GLU A 81 -12.96 -20.43 17.85
N GLN A 82 -11.77 -20.88 18.28
CA GLN A 82 -11.36 -22.30 18.21
C GLN A 82 -12.06 -23.20 19.24
N VAL A 83 -12.59 -22.67 20.35
CA VAL A 83 -13.21 -23.49 21.40
C VAL A 83 -14.72 -23.70 21.16
N ALA A 84 -15.36 -22.86 20.34
CA ALA A 84 -16.80 -22.96 20.08
C ALA A 84 -17.21 -24.00 19.02
N HIS A 85 -16.28 -24.51 18.21
CA HIS A 85 -16.59 -25.39 17.08
C HIS A 85 -15.93 -26.76 17.18
N THR A 86 -16.25 -27.51 18.24
CA THR A 86 -15.96 -28.96 18.34
C THR A 86 -17.18 -29.85 18.00
N HIS A 87 -18.35 -29.28 17.68
CA HIS A 87 -19.52 -30.01 17.20
C HIS A 87 -20.17 -29.12 16.13
N GLU A 88 -20.46 -29.54 14.89
CA GLU A 88 -21.18 -30.72 14.46
C GLU A 88 -20.76 -31.15 13.04
N HIS A 89 -20.83 -32.44 12.78
CA HIS A 89 -20.90 -32.99 11.43
C HIS A 89 -22.26 -32.69 10.78
N VAL A 90 -22.27 -32.73 9.44
CA VAL A 90 -23.34 -33.26 8.56
C VAL A 90 -23.95 -32.25 7.55
N ASP A 91 -23.87 -32.68 6.28
CA ASP A 91 -24.66 -32.38 5.08
C ASP A 91 -24.23 -31.33 4.03
N GLU A 92 -23.77 -31.90 2.92
CA GLU A 92 -23.71 -31.39 1.54
C GLU A 92 -25.05 -30.85 1.02
N ALA A 93 -24.94 -29.96 0.01
CA ALA A 93 -25.91 -29.75 -1.06
C ALA A 93 -27.18 -28.90 -0.82
N ARG A 94 -27.23 -28.01 0.19
CA ARG A 94 -28.19 -26.89 0.18
C ARG A 94 -27.54 -25.55 0.52
N SER A 95 -27.57 -24.64 -0.46
CA SER A 95 -27.73 -23.18 -0.29
C SER A 95 -26.62 -22.29 -0.84
N PHE A 96 -26.43 -22.31 -2.16
CA PHE A 96 -25.72 -21.24 -2.89
C PHE A 96 -26.30 -19.84 -2.58
N TRP A 97 -27.60 -19.75 -2.28
CA TRP A 97 -28.31 -18.49 -2.00
C TRP A 97 -28.18 -17.98 -0.55
N LYS A 98 -28.18 -18.85 0.49
CA LYS A 98 -27.82 -18.39 1.86
C LYS A 98 -26.33 -18.11 1.99
N ASN A 99 -25.49 -18.86 1.28
CA ASN A 99 -24.04 -18.62 1.30
C ASN A 99 -23.70 -17.28 0.66
N GLY A 100 -24.43 -16.85 -0.38
CA GLY A 100 -24.30 -15.51 -0.95
C GLY A 100 -24.69 -14.39 0.02
N TRP A 101 -25.79 -14.56 0.75
CA TRP A 101 -26.25 -13.55 1.73
C TRP A 101 -25.33 -13.47 2.95
N SER A 102 -24.87 -14.62 3.46
CA SER A 102 -23.91 -14.70 4.57
C SER A 102 -22.52 -14.14 4.18
N ALA A 103 -22.06 -14.37 2.95
CA ALA A 103 -20.83 -13.77 2.44
C ALA A 103 -20.95 -12.25 2.27
N LEU A 104 -22.11 -11.74 1.83
CA LEU A 104 -22.37 -10.32 1.72
C LEU A 104 -22.41 -9.63 3.09
N THR A 105 -23.12 -10.20 4.08
CA THR A 105 -23.17 -9.61 5.43
C THR A 105 -21.79 -9.56 6.09
N HIS A 106 -20.97 -10.62 5.95
CA HIS A 106 -19.60 -10.61 6.44
C HIS A 106 -18.70 -9.58 5.71
N SER A 107 -18.86 -9.43 4.39
CA SER A 107 -18.11 -8.43 3.63
C SER A 107 -18.49 -7.00 4.01
N ILE A 108 -19.76 -6.77 4.32
CA ILE A 108 -20.27 -5.47 4.77
C ILE A 108 -19.70 -5.12 6.14
N ASP A 109 -19.64 -6.07 7.07
CA ASP A 109 -19.05 -5.84 8.40
C ASP A 109 -17.53 -5.56 8.31
N GLU A 110 -16.79 -6.31 7.48
CA GLU A 110 -15.37 -6.01 7.20
C GLU A 110 -15.20 -4.64 6.53
N PHE A 111 -16.12 -4.25 5.62
CA PHE A 111 -16.11 -2.96 4.95
C PHE A 111 -16.33 -1.81 5.93
N PHE A 112 -17.26 -1.93 6.88
CA PHE A 112 -17.49 -0.89 7.89
C PHE A 112 -16.34 -0.79 8.90
N ASP A 113 -15.75 -1.92 9.30
CA ASP A 113 -14.61 -1.92 10.21
C ASP A 113 -13.36 -1.30 9.57
N THR A 114 -13.13 -1.55 8.28
CA THR A 114 -12.04 -0.89 7.51
C THR A 114 -12.40 0.56 7.18
N GLY A 115 -13.66 0.81 6.83
CA GLY A 115 -14.19 2.08 6.35
C GLY A 115 -13.99 3.22 7.34
N ARG A 116 -14.15 2.98 8.64
CA ARG A 116 -13.87 4.01 9.66
C ARG A 116 -12.44 4.56 9.57
N TYR A 117 -11.45 3.70 9.35
CA TYR A 117 -10.05 4.13 9.22
C TYR A 117 -9.79 4.88 7.92
N LEU A 118 -10.41 4.42 6.84
CA LEU A 118 -10.35 5.10 5.56
C LEU A 118 -10.95 6.51 5.65
N ILE A 119 -12.07 6.68 6.36
CA ILE A 119 -12.71 7.99 6.58
C ILE A 119 -11.78 8.92 7.38
N PHE A 120 -11.24 8.47 8.50
CA PHE A 120 -10.30 9.29 9.30
C PHE A 120 -9.01 9.59 8.54
N GLY A 121 -8.47 8.61 7.81
CA GLY A 121 -7.28 8.80 6.98
C GLY A 121 -7.50 9.73 5.81
N SER A 122 -8.66 9.65 5.13
CA SER A 122 -9.03 10.58 4.05
C SER A 122 -9.26 12.00 4.56
N LEU A 123 -9.86 12.14 5.74
CA LEU A 123 -10.04 13.44 6.37
C LEU A 123 -8.69 14.08 6.72
N LEU A 124 -7.79 13.32 7.34
CA LEU A 124 -6.46 13.78 7.68
C LEU A 124 -5.65 14.16 6.42
N ALA A 125 -5.70 13.32 5.38
CA ALA A 125 -5.07 13.61 4.10
C ALA A 125 -5.62 14.89 3.45
N ALA A 126 -6.94 15.08 3.43
CA ALA A 126 -7.57 16.28 2.87
C ALA A 126 -7.16 17.56 3.62
N ILE A 127 -7.04 17.50 4.96
CA ILE A 127 -6.54 18.62 5.77
C ILE A 127 -5.09 18.93 5.39
N MET A 128 -4.22 17.91 5.36
CA MET A 128 -2.82 18.08 4.97
C MET A 128 -2.70 18.69 3.56
N GLN A 129 -3.49 18.23 2.60
CA GLN A 129 -3.52 18.78 1.23
C GLN A 129 -4.01 20.23 1.16
N THR A 130 -4.99 20.61 2.00
CA THR A 130 -5.57 21.95 2.01
C THR A 130 -4.60 22.98 2.60
N TYR A 131 -3.82 22.59 3.61
CA TYR A 131 -2.94 23.51 4.34
C TYR A 131 -1.48 23.47 3.88
N ILE A 132 -1.07 22.48 3.07
CA ILE A 132 0.30 22.40 2.56
C ILE A 132 0.35 23.02 1.16
N PRO A 133 0.88 24.25 1.00
CA PRO A 133 1.08 24.85 -0.31
C PRO A 133 2.17 24.07 -1.05
N THR A 134 1.79 23.37 -2.11
CA THR A 134 2.70 22.68 -3.03
C THR A 134 3.80 23.60 -3.57
N GLY A 135 3.54 24.90 -3.67
CA GLY A 135 4.51 25.92 -4.08
C GLY A 135 5.70 26.13 -3.13
N ALA A 136 5.54 25.88 -1.82
CA ALA A 136 6.65 26.01 -0.85
C ALA A 136 7.71 24.90 -1.03
N LEU A 137 7.29 23.73 -1.53
CA LEU A 137 8.19 22.61 -1.80
C LEU A 137 8.96 22.76 -3.13
N MET A 138 8.48 23.61 -4.05
CA MET A 138 9.10 23.79 -5.38
C MET A 138 10.41 24.59 -5.38
N GLN A 139 10.68 25.43 -4.36
CA GLN A 139 11.95 26.16 -4.25
C GLN A 139 13.15 25.26 -3.84
N LEU A 140 12.90 24.01 -3.47
CA LEU A 140 13.90 23.10 -2.92
C LEU A 140 14.57 22.24 -4.01
N GLY A 141 14.10 22.22 -5.26
CA GLY A 141 14.58 21.33 -6.32
C GLY A 141 16.04 21.49 -6.84
N HIS A 142 16.94 22.19 -6.14
CA HIS A 142 18.29 22.50 -6.62
C HIS A 142 19.22 21.29 -6.78
N SER A 143 18.96 20.17 -6.08
CA SER A 143 19.76 18.95 -6.22
C SER A 143 18.86 17.74 -6.52
N LYS A 144 19.36 16.81 -7.35
CA LYS A 144 18.62 15.62 -7.78
C LYS A 144 18.06 14.80 -6.61
N ILE A 145 18.86 14.59 -5.56
CA ILE A 145 18.44 13.83 -4.38
C ILE A 145 17.37 14.59 -3.60
N LEU A 146 17.52 15.90 -3.44
CA LEU A 146 16.53 16.68 -2.71
C LEU A 146 15.20 16.76 -3.46
N ALA A 147 15.22 16.83 -4.80
CA ALA A 147 14.02 16.71 -5.62
C ALA A 147 13.31 15.36 -5.41
N ILE A 148 14.06 14.24 -5.33
CA ILE A 148 13.49 12.93 -5.00
C ILE A 148 12.84 12.94 -3.62
N LEU A 149 13.55 13.43 -2.59
CA LEU A 149 13.02 13.49 -1.22
C LEU A 149 11.76 14.35 -1.12
N VAL A 150 11.75 15.50 -1.79
CA VAL A 150 10.57 16.39 -1.89
C VAL A 150 9.40 15.63 -2.52
N MET A 151 9.62 14.93 -3.63
CA MET A 151 8.58 14.15 -4.29
C MET A 151 8.08 12.97 -3.45
N LEU A 152 8.93 12.34 -2.64
CA LEU A 152 8.51 11.29 -1.69
C LEU A 152 7.61 11.86 -0.58
N VAL A 153 7.94 13.04 -0.05
CA VAL A 153 7.10 13.74 0.93
C VAL A 153 5.76 14.10 0.30
N ILE A 154 5.77 14.67 -0.91
CA ILE A 154 4.53 14.99 -1.65
C ILE A 154 3.70 13.73 -1.86
N ALA A 155 4.30 12.59 -2.25
CA ALA A 155 3.59 11.33 -2.40
C ALA A 155 2.89 10.89 -1.11
N ALA A 156 3.60 10.86 0.02
CA ALA A 156 3.04 10.47 1.30
C ALA A 156 1.95 11.44 1.79
N THR A 157 2.16 12.75 1.63
CA THR A 157 1.23 13.79 2.07
C THR A 157 -0.03 13.82 1.23
N LEU A 158 0.11 13.78 -0.10
CA LEU A 158 -1.03 13.85 -0.99
C LEU A 158 -1.86 12.56 -0.95
N SER A 159 -1.29 11.42 -0.57
CA SER A 159 -2.07 10.21 -0.22
C SER A 159 -3.16 9.90 -1.27
N LEU A 160 -2.79 10.08 -2.55
CA LEU A 160 -3.68 10.00 -3.69
C LEU A 160 -3.91 8.54 -4.05
N CYS A 161 -5.07 8.26 -4.65
CA CYS A 161 -5.30 6.97 -5.26
C CYS A 161 -4.29 6.74 -6.38
N SER A 162 -3.88 5.49 -6.55
CA SER A 162 -2.83 5.04 -7.48
C SER A 162 -3.08 5.42 -8.95
N GLU A 163 -4.29 5.84 -9.31
CA GLU A 163 -4.64 6.34 -10.63
C GLU A 163 -4.45 7.85 -10.75
N ALA A 164 -4.83 8.60 -9.70
CA ALA A 164 -4.77 10.05 -9.64
C ALA A 164 -3.33 10.55 -9.47
N ASP A 165 -2.47 9.75 -8.84
CA ASP A 165 -1.04 10.04 -8.71
C ASP A 165 -0.39 10.27 -10.09
N ALA A 166 -0.75 9.48 -11.10
CA ALA A 166 -0.13 9.53 -12.42
C ALA A 166 -0.32 10.88 -13.12
N PHE A 167 -1.50 11.49 -12.95
CA PHE A 167 -1.81 12.81 -13.52
C PHE A 167 -1.06 13.93 -12.80
N ILE A 168 -0.93 13.84 -11.48
CA ILE A 168 -0.13 14.81 -10.73
C ILE A 168 1.35 14.68 -11.11
N GLY A 169 1.85 13.45 -11.18
CA GLY A 169 3.23 13.15 -11.57
C GLY A 169 3.57 13.67 -12.97
N SER A 170 2.67 13.52 -13.95
CA SER A 170 2.91 14.02 -15.30
C SER A 170 2.91 15.56 -15.36
N SER A 171 2.05 16.23 -14.59
CA SER A 171 2.03 17.69 -14.50
C SER A 171 3.30 18.30 -13.89
N LEU A 172 4.01 17.53 -13.05
CA LEU A 172 5.22 17.94 -12.34
C LEU A 172 6.51 17.50 -13.03
N LEU A 173 6.40 16.75 -14.14
CA LEU A 173 7.55 16.19 -14.84
C LEU A 173 8.52 17.25 -15.39
N SER A 174 8.00 18.36 -15.90
CA SER A 174 8.81 19.46 -16.41
C SER A 174 9.58 20.20 -15.32
N LEU A 175 9.13 20.12 -14.06
CA LEU A 175 9.70 20.83 -12.92
C LEU A 175 10.77 20.01 -12.20
N PHE A 176 10.52 18.71 -11.98
CA PHE A 176 11.40 17.85 -11.19
C PHE A 176 12.21 16.84 -12.01
N GLY A 177 11.85 16.62 -13.27
CA GLY A 177 12.50 15.63 -14.14
C GLY A 177 12.10 14.20 -13.82
N THR A 178 12.72 13.23 -14.50
CA THR A 178 12.22 11.87 -14.56
C THR A 178 12.38 11.08 -13.25
N GLY A 179 13.56 11.14 -12.61
CA GLY A 179 13.86 10.39 -11.38
C GLY A 179 12.87 10.69 -10.24
N PRO A 180 12.69 11.96 -9.81
CA PRO A 180 11.74 12.30 -8.75
C PRO A 180 10.28 11.92 -9.05
N ILE A 181 9.84 12.03 -10.30
CA ILE A 181 8.49 11.60 -10.69
C ILE A 181 8.34 10.08 -10.57
N VAL A 182 9.34 9.31 -11.00
CA VAL A 182 9.32 7.85 -10.83
C VAL A 182 9.30 7.48 -9.35
N ALA A 183 10.07 8.18 -8.53
CA ALA A 183 10.04 8.00 -7.08
C ALA A 183 8.62 8.18 -6.53
N PHE A 184 7.95 9.27 -6.94
CA PHE A 184 6.57 9.55 -6.56
C PHE A 184 5.59 8.46 -7.00
N LEU A 185 5.67 7.98 -8.25
CA LEU A 185 4.77 6.96 -8.80
C LEU A 185 4.94 5.58 -8.17
N VAL A 186 6.15 5.24 -7.73
CA VAL A 186 6.45 3.97 -7.07
C VAL A 186 6.13 4.04 -5.57
N PHE A 187 6.48 5.14 -4.92
CA PHE A 187 6.34 5.30 -3.47
C PHE A 187 4.90 5.57 -3.03
N GLY A 188 4.15 6.39 -3.77
CA GLY A 188 2.80 6.82 -3.39
C GLY A 188 1.84 5.68 -3.06
N PRO A 189 1.67 4.68 -3.96
CA PRO A 189 0.82 3.53 -3.70
C PRO A 189 1.26 2.65 -2.52
N MET A 190 2.55 2.69 -2.15
CA MET A 190 3.12 1.87 -1.08
C MET A 190 2.99 2.55 0.28
N VAL A 191 3.21 3.85 0.32
CA VAL A 191 3.31 4.66 1.54
C VAL A 191 2.31 5.79 1.47
N ASP A 192 1.11 5.47 1.94
CA ASP A 192 -0.06 6.35 1.96
C ASP A 192 -0.57 6.50 3.40
N ILE A 193 -1.00 7.70 3.81
CA ILE A 193 -1.45 7.96 5.19
C ILE A 193 -2.58 6.99 5.61
N LYS A 194 -3.53 6.70 4.72
CA LYS A 194 -4.64 5.78 5.01
C LYS A 194 -4.11 4.36 5.17
N ASN A 195 -3.21 3.92 4.29
CA ASN A 195 -2.60 2.60 4.38
C ASN A 195 -1.75 2.44 5.65
N LEU A 196 -0.97 3.46 6.03
CA LEU A 196 -0.16 3.47 7.24
C LEU A 196 -1.04 3.45 8.51
N LEU A 197 -2.15 4.19 8.51
CA LEU A 197 -3.13 4.16 9.62
C LEU A 197 -3.80 2.79 9.74
N MET A 198 -4.11 2.14 8.62
CA MET A 198 -4.61 0.77 8.61
C MET A 198 -3.56 -0.21 9.14
N MET A 199 -2.31 -0.10 8.69
CA MET A 199 -1.18 -0.92 9.16
C MET A 199 -0.92 -0.78 10.66
N LYS A 200 -1.13 0.41 11.25
CA LYS A 200 -0.94 0.67 12.69
C LYS A 200 -1.82 -0.19 13.59
N ARG A 201 -2.94 -0.71 13.09
CA ARG A 201 -3.79 -1.64 13.84
C ARG A 201 -3.16 -3.01 14.00
N TYR A 202 -2.51 -3.49 12.95
CA TYR A 202 -1.96 -4.85 12.88
C TYR A 202 -0.50 -4.90 13.35
N PHE A 203 0.25 -3.81 13.15
CA PHE A 203 1.71 -3.78 13.32
C PHE A 203 2.18 -2.75 14.35
N LYS A 204 3.28 -3.08 15.05
CA LYS A 204 3.99 -2.16 15.95
C LYS A 204 4.51 -0.95 15.17
N MET A 205 4.46 0.24 15.77
CA MET A 205 4.95 1.49 15.16
C MET A 205 6.42 1.40 14.71
N SER A 206 7.26 0.65 15.43
CA SER A 206 8.66 0.42 15.04
C SER A 206 8.80 -0.33 13.71
N PHE A 207 7.90 -1.26 13.41
CA PHE A 207 7.87 -1.96 12.13
C PHE A 207 7.45 -1.03 10.99
N ILE A 208 6.43 -0.21 11.22
CA ILE A 208 5.91 0.72 10.20
C ILE A 208 6.96 1.75 9.81
N VAL A 209 7.67 2.32 10.80
CA VAL A 209 8.76 3.26 10.53
C VAL A 209 9.90 2.59 9.76
N GLN A 210 10.31 1.37 10.14
CA GLN A 210 11.33 0.62 9.42
C GLN A 210 10.91 0.32 7.96
N PHE A 211 9.66 -0.11 7.76
CA PHE A 211 9.09 -0.35 6.44
C PHE A 211 9.17 0.92 5.57
N VAL A 212 8.65 2.05 6.06
CA VAL A 212 8.67 3.33 5.33
C VAL A 212 10.10 3.76 5.00
N LEU A 213 11.04 3.62 5.94
CA LEU A 213 12.44 3.98 5.73
C LEU A 213 13.11 3.10 4.66
N ILE A 214 12.88 1.79 4.68
CA ILE A 214 13.43 0.87 3.68
C ILE A 214 12.86 1.19 2.30
N VAL A 215 11.54 1.34 2.19
CA VAL A 215 10.88 1.69 0.92
C VAL A 215 11.41 3.03 0.40
N ALA A 216 11.49 4.06 1.26
CA ALA A 216 12.01 5.37 0.88
C ALA A 216 13.47 5.29 0.39
N LEU A 217 14.32 4.51 1.07
CA LEU A 217 15.73 4.34 0.69
C LEU A 217 15.86 3.61 -0.66
N VAL A 218 15.17 2.49 -0.84
CA VAL A 218 15.21 1.72 -2.09
C VAL A 218 14.69 2.55 -3.26
N VAL A 219 13.56 3.24 -3.08
CA VAL A 219 12.99 4.10 -4.12
C VAL A 219 13.91 5.27 -4.43
N THR A 220 14.58 5.86 -3.43
CA THR A 220 15.54 6.94 -3.66
C THR A 220 16.73 6.47 -4.49
N ILE A 221 17.30 5.29 -4.18
CA ILE A 221 18.41 4.72 -4.95
C ILE A 221 17.95 4.41 -6.38
N TYR A 222 16.78 3.78 -6.54
CA TYR A 222 16.22 3.46 -7.84
C TYR A 222 16.01 4.72 -8.69
N ALA A 223 15.37 5.74 -8.13
CA ALA A 223 15.11 7.02 -8.78
C ALA A 223 16.39 7.82 -9.09
N ALA A 224 17.50 7.58 -8.39
CA ALA A 224 18.77 8.22 -8.67
C ALA A 224 19.50 7.60 -9.88
N VAL A 225 19.24 6.32 -10.17
CA VAL A 225 19.82 5.58 -11.32
C VAL A 225 19.07 5.88 -12.62
N VAL A 226 17.81 6.31 -12.48
CA VAL A 226 16.78 6.44 -13.51
C VAL A 226 16.72 7.86 -14.07
#